data_AF-A0A931SBA3-F1
#
_entry.id   AF-A0A931SBA3-F1
#
_cell.length_a   1.000
_cell.length_b   1.000
_cell.length_c   1.000
_cell.angle_alpha   90.00
_cell.angle_beta   90.00
_cell.angle_gamma   90.00
#
_symmetry.space_group_name_H-M   'P 1'
#
loop_
_entity.id
_entity.type
_entity.pdbx_description
1 polymer ?
#
loop_
_entity_poly.entity_id
_entity_poly.type
_entity_poly.pdbx_seq_one_letter_code
_entity_poly.pdbx_strand_id
1 'polypeptide(L)' 'MLKNHNHDLVKQLSEDSSSLYRYDEYIKNAKGCDHCVNLWKKLRELDEERVKMLAEEITRHAKENRFN' A
#
# COMPACT_ATOMS: atom_id res chain seq x y z
N MET A 1 9.89 13.49 17.33
CA MET A 1 8.62 12.86 16.88
C MET A 1 8.33 13.39 15.50
N LEU A 2 8.03 12.51 14.54
CA LEU A 2 7.60 12.97 13.21
C LEU A 2 6.39 13.87 13.35
N LYS A 3 6.34 14.95 12.57
CA LYS A 3 5.11 15.71 12.40
C LYS A 3 4.02 14.78 11.86
N ASN A 4 2.78 15.06 12.25
CA ASN A 4 1.62 14.23 11.94
C ASN A 4 1.61 13.77 10.47
N HIS A 5 1.86 14.68 9.51
CA HIS A 5 1.86 14.32 8.09
C HIS A 5 2.93 13.30 7.68
N ASN A 6 4.15 13.34 8.24
CA ASN A 6 5.19 12.36 7.93
C ASN A 6 4.90 11.01 8.60
N HIS A 7 4.43 11.06 9.84
CA HIS A 7 3.98 9.89 10.57
C HIS A 7 2.84 9.18 9.82
N ASP A 8 1.85 9.94 9.35
CA ASP A 8 0.66 9.41 8.69
C ASP A 8 1.02 8.76 7.34
N LEU A 9 1.94 9.37 6.57
CA LEU A 9 2.46 8.77 5.34
C LEU A 9 3.14 7.42 5.59
N VAL A 10 4.04 7.36 6.58
CA VAL A 10 4.77 6.11 6.92
C VAL A 10 3.81 5.05 7.46
N LYS A 11 2.87 5.46 8.32
CA LYS A 11 1.87 4.56 8.89
C LYS A 11 1.01 3.95 7.78
N GLN A 12 0.48 4.78 6.88
CA GLN A 12 -0.34 4.28 5.77
C GLN A 12 0.47 3.35 4.85
N LEU A 13 1.72 3.71 4.51
CA LEU A 13 2.59 2.87 3.69
C LEU A 13 2.79 1.48 4.32
N SER A 14 2.98 1.43 5.64
CA SER A 14 3.13 0.17 6.38
C SER A 14 1.86 -0.67 6.34
N GLU A 15 0.68 -0.06 6.49
CA GLU A 15 -0.62 -0.73 6.45
C GLU A 15 -0.92 -1.30 5.06
N ASP A 16 -0.66 -0.52 4.00
CA ASP A 16 -0.88 -0.95 2.61
C ASP A 16 0.10 -2.09 2.24
N SER A 17 1.38 -1.95 2.57
CA SER A 17 2.40 -2.97 2.32
C SER A 17 2.07 -4.29 3.04
N SER A 18 1.53 -4.22 4.25
CA SER A 18 1.09 -5.41 5.00
C SER A 18 -0.13 -6.06 4.38
N SER A 19 -0.98 -5.28 3.72
CA SER A 19 -2.16 -5.78 3.01
C SER A 19 -1.80 -6.53 1.73
N LEU A 20 -0.74 -6.08 1.03
CA LEU A 20 -0.26 -6.73 -0.20
C LEU A 20 0.05 -8.22 -0.04
N TYR A 21 0.65 -8.61 1.09
CA TYR A 21 0.97 -10.00 1.38
C TYR A 21 -0.27 -10.91 1.44
N ARG A 22 -1.43 -10.37 1.88
CA ARG A 22 -2.66 -11.15 2.08
C ARG A 22 -3.41 -11.44 0.78
N TYR A 23 -3.22 -10.63 -0.27
CA TYR A 23 -3.95 -10.82 -1.52
C TYR A 23 -3.66 -12.16 -2.18
N ASP A 24 -2.44 -12.69 -2.08
CA ASP A 24 -2.10 -13.99 -2.66
C ASP A 24 -2.93 -15.12 -2.02
N GLU A 25 -3.15 -15.05 -0.71
CA GLU A 25 -4.02 -15.98 0.01
C GLU A 25 -5.49 -15.77 -0.37
N TYR A 26 -5.96 -14.52 -0.48
CA TYR A 26 -7.35 -14.23 -0.87
C TYR A 26 -7.67 -14.69 -2.30
N ILE A 27 -6.74 -14.49 -3.24
CA ILE A 27 -6.85 -14.99 -4.62
C ILE A 27 -6.89 -16.52 -4.63
N LYS A 28 -6.04 -17.17 -3.82
CA LYS A 28 -6.05 -18.64 -3.69
C LYS A 28 -7.37 -19.15 -3.10
N ASN A 29 -7.91 -18.47 -2.09
CA ASN A 29 -9.17 -18.85 -1.44
C ASN A 29 -10.39 -18.59 -2.31
N ALA A 30 -10.31 -17.63 -3.24
CA ALA A 30 -11.38 -17.31 -4.19
C ALA A 30 -11.44 -18.27 -5.41
N LYS A 31 -10.58 -19.31 -5.47
CA LYS A 31 -10.61 -20.30 -6.55
C LYS A 31 -12.01 -20.91 -6.69
N GLY A 32 -12.52 -20.94 -7.92
CA GLY A 32 -13.89 -21.35 -8.22
C GLY A 32 -14.88 -20.19 -8.39
N CYS A 33 -14.45 -18.94 -8.12
CA CYS A 33 -15.20 -17.74 -8.44
C CYS A 33 -14.31 -16.71 -9.17
N ASP A 34 -14.38 -16.69 -10.50
CA ASP A 34 -13.55 -15.80 -11.34
C ASP A 34 -13.75 -14.32 -11.03
N HIS A 35 -14.98 -13.93 -10.69
CA HIS A 35 -15.27 -12.55 -10.31
C HIS A 35 -14.51 -12.14 -9.03
N CYS A 36 -14.53 -12.99 -8.00
CA CYS A 36 -13.78 -12.74 -6.76
C CYS A 36 -12.27 -12.73 -7.02
N VAL A 37 -11.75 -13.65 -7.84
CA VAL A 37 -10.33 -13.67 -8.22
C VAL A 37 -9.92 -12.35 -8.88
N ASN A 38 -10.72 -11.87 -9.83
CA ASN A 38 -10.43 -10.63 -10.55
C ASN A 38 -10.55 -9.41 -9.64
N LEU A 39 -11.53 -9.39 -8.73
CA LEU A 39 -11.65 -8.34 -7.72
C LEU A 39 -10.39 -8.26 -6.84
N TRP A 40 -9.94 -9.39 -6.29
CA TRP A 40 -8.75 -9.39 -5.43
C TRP A 40 -7.48 -9.00 -6.17
N LYS A 41 -7.31 -9.43 -7.43
CA LYS A 41 -6.23 -8.94 -8.29
C LYS A 41 -6.29 -7.43 -8.50
N LYS A 42 -7.49 -6.89 -8.74
CA LYS A 42 -7.65 -5.45 -8.94
C LYS A 42 -7.35 -4.64 -7.70
N LEU A 43 -7.80 -5.11 -6.54
CA LEU A 43 -7.50 -4.48 -5.25
C LEU A 43 -6.00 -4.51 -4.94
N ARG A 44 -5.32 -5.62 -5.26
CA ARG A 44 -3.85 -5.71 -5.16
C ARG A 44 -3.16 -4.65 -6.02
N GLU A 45 -3.52 -4.52 -7.29
CA GLU A 45 -2.94 -3.50 -8.18
C GLU A 45 -3.10 -2.08 -7.62
N LEU A 46 -4.28 -1.76 -7.07
CA LEU A 46 -4.58 -0.45 -6.50
C LEU A 46 -3.74 -0.17 -5.23
N ASP A 47 -3.49 -1.19 -4.40
CA ASP A 47 -2.63 -1.04 -3.23
C ASP A 47 -1.14 -0.96 -3.63
N GLU A 48 -0.70 -1.66 -4.67
CA GLU A 48 0.66 -1.51 -5.22
C GLU A 48 0.90 -0.09 -5.74
N GLU A 49 -0.07 0.50 -6.43
CA GLU A 49 -0.03 1.89 -6.88
C GLU A 49 0.03 2.87 -5.69
N ARG A 50 -0.78 2.64 -4.66
CA ARG A 50 -0.80 3.48 -3.45
C ARG A 50 0.50 3.43 -2.68
N VAL A 51 1.08 2.24 -2.51
CA VAL A 51 2.42 2.04 -1.91
C VAL A 51 3.47 2.86 -2.67
N LYS A 52 3.44 2.83 -4.00
CA LYS A 52 4.35 3.63 -4.83
C LYS A 52 4.18 5.13 -4.60
N MET A 53 2.94 5.64 -4.62
CA MET A 53 2.66 7.06 -4.40
C MET A 53 3.14 7.53 -3.02
N LEU A 54 2.88 6.74 -1.97
CA LEU A 54 3.31 7.05 -0.61
C LEU A 54 4.84 7.04 -0.48
N ALA A 55 5.51 6.05 -1.07
CA ALA A 55 6.96 5.94 -1.05
C ALA A 55 7.64 7.11 -1.79
N GLU A 56 7.08 7.55 -2.92
CA GLU A 56 7.56 8.70 -3.68
C GLU A 56 7.44 9.99 -2.86
N GLU A 57 6.32 10.20 -2.18
CA GLU A 57 6.09 11.38 -1.33
C GLU A 57 7.03 11.40 -0.11
N ILE A 58 7.19 10.27 0.57
CA ILE A 58 8.16 10.12 1.67
C ILE A 58 9.58 10.43 1.18
N THR A 59 9.95 9.92 0.01
CA THR A 59 11.26 10.19 -0.62
C THR A 59 11.42 11.68 -0.93
N ARG A 60 10.37 12.35 -1.41
CA ARG A 60 10.38 13.79 -1.65
C ARG A 60 10.60 14.57 -0.35
N HIS A 61 9.86 14.25 0.71
CA HIS A 61 10.04 14.88 2.02
C HIS A 61 11.45 14.69 2.57
N ALA A 62 12.05 13.50 2.40
CA ALA A 62 13.43 13.24 2.79
C ALA A 62 14.43 14.11 1.99
N LYS A 63 14.29 14.19 0.66
CA LYS A 63 15.16 14.99 -0.21
C LYS A 63 15.08 16.49 0.07
N GLU A 64 13.90 16.98 0.46
CA GLU A 64 13.66 18.39 0.75
C GLU A 64 13.95 18.77 2.22
N ASN A 65 14.51 17.85 3.02
CA ASN A 65 14.71 18.02 4.46
C ASN A 65 13.42 18.38 5.23
N ARG A 66 12.26 17.95 4.71
CA ARG A 66 10.93 18.11 5.33
C ARG A 66 10.49 16.88 6.12
N PHE A 67 11.33 15.85 6.21
CA PHE A 67 11.08 14.65 7.00
C PHE A 67 11.45 14.87 8.48
N ASN A 68 10.61 15.65 9.16
CA ASN A 68 10.73 16.03 10.57
C ASN A 68 9.45 15.75 11.36
#